data_AF-A0A7W1JK67-F1
#
_entry.id   AF-A0A7W1JK67-F1
#
_cell.length_a   1.000
_cell.length_b   1.000
_cell.length_c   1.000
_cell.angle_alpha   90.00
_cell.angle_beta   90.00
_cell.angle_gamma   90.00
#
_symmetry.space_group_name_H-M   'P 1'
#
loop_
_entity.id
_entity.type
_entity.pdbx_description
1 polymer ?
#
loop_
_entity_poly.entity_id
_entity_poly.type
_entity_poly.pdbx_seq_one_letter_code
_entity_poly.pdbx_strand_id
1 'polypeptide(L)'
;MLARIVRDEDDDEYALAAARPERTPPDTPSLVVFGAVIAVGTVLVTVSVLQTRASEPQDAADREALVQSIEAEQGQVARFSAQVDTLGARLDALRGQSAELAASLADTESRLDEVEAAVGAEAVEGPGVRVTVDDAESGTDEGTILDTDLQLLVNGLWQAGAEAIAINGQRLTTLTAIRTAGQAITV
;
A
#
# COMPACT_ATOMS: atom_id res chain seq x y z
N MET A 1 66.26 -135.97 27.74
CA MET A 1 67.73 -136.12 27.81
C MET A 1 68.30 -135.16 26.78
N LEU A 2 68.97 -134.04 27.09
CA LEU A 2 69.46 -133.46 28.37
C LEU A 2 69.42 -131.91 28.26
N ALA A 3 69.31 -131.23 29.43
CA ALA A 3 69.78 -129.88 29.85
C ALA A 3 70.09 -128.77 28.79
N ARG A 4 69.98 -127.45 29.05
CA ARG A 4 70.15 -126.63 30.28
C ARG A 4 69.74 -125.18 29.90
N ILE A 5 68.70 -124.52 30.44
CA ILE A 5 68.60 -123.75 31.70
C ILE A 5 69.86 -122.97 32.12
N VAL A 6 69.95 -121.71 31.63
CA VAL A 6 70.37 -120.43 32.27
C VAL A 6 69.75 -119.34 31.36
N ARG A 7 69.05 -118.26 31.75
CA ARG A 7 68.59 -117.68 33.03
C ARG A 7 69.58 -116.91 33.92
N ASP A 8 69.90 -115.70 33.46
CA ASP A 8 69.85 -114.38 34.14
C ASP A 8 68.99 -113.50 33.17
N GLU A 9 68.04 -112.61 33.49
CA GLU A 9 67.58 -111.98 34.76
C GLU A 9 68.76 -111.38 35.55
N ASP A 10 69.17 -110.14 35.34
CA ASP A 10 68.36 -108.91 35.35
C ASP A 10 68.95 -107.79 34.45
N ASP A 11 68.09 -106.89 33.95
CA ASP A 11 68.26 -105.43 33.99
C ASP A 11 67.07 -104.72 33.30
N ASP A 12 66.21 -104.12 34.11
CA ASP A 12 65.12 -103.23 33.69
C ASP A 12 65.69 -101.87 33.22
N GLU A 13 65.48 -101.49 31.96
CA GLU A 13 65.16 -100.10 31.57
C GLU A 13 64.73 -100.00 30.08
N TYR A 14 64.15 -98.86 29.68
CA TYR A 14 63.62 -98.57 28.33
C TYR A 14 62.31 -99.25 27.89
N ALA A 15 61.43 -99.53 28.85
CA ALA A 15 60.01 -99.30 28.59
C ALA A 15 59.77 -97.77 28.51
N LEU A 16 59.59 -97.20 27.31
CA LEU A 16 58.83 -95.97 26.98
C LEU A 16 59.18 -95.44 25.56
N ALA A 17 58.65 -96.05 24.50
CA ALA A 17 58.63 -95.42 23.18
C ALA A 17 57.43 -95.86 22.31
N ALA A 18 56.69 -94.88 21.81
CA ALA A 18 55.79 -94.96 20.64
C ALA A 18 54.59 -95.95 20.67
N ALA A 19 53.60 -95.65 21.51
CA ALA A 19 52.19 -95.93 21.20
C ALA A 19 51.36 -94.66 21.40
N ARG A 20 51.20 -93.84 20.35
CA ARG A 20 50.41 -92.60 20.37
C ARG A 20 49.39 -92.62 19.23
N PRO A 21 48.08 -92.72 19.51
CA PRO A 21 47.06 -92.57 18.48
C PRO A 21 46.92 -91.09 18.12
N GLU A 22 47.13 -90.72 16.86
CA GLU A 22 46.85 -89.36 16.40
C GLU A 22 45.35 -89.13 16.32
N ARG A 23 44.89 -88.09 17.01
CA ARG A 23 43.49 -87.67 17.06
C ARG A 23 43.19 -86.78 15.86
N THR A 24 42.09 -87.05 15.17
CA THR A 24 41.53 -86.15 14.16
C THR A 24 41.24 -84.77 14.77
N PRO A 25 41.68 -83.65 14.16
CA PRO A 25 41.37 -82.31 14.66
C PRO A 25 39.90 -81.95 14.39
N PRO A 26 39.24 -81.15 15.26
CA PRO A 26 37.87 -80.70 15.05
C PRO A 26 37.80 -79.47 14.12
N ASP A 27 36.75 -79.39 13.31
CA ASP A 27 36.48 -78.27 12.40
C ASP A 27 36.21 -76.95 13.14
N THR A 28 36.98 -75.90 12.84
CA THR A 28 36.85 -74.55 13.44
C THR A 28 36.38 -73.41 12.50
N PRO A 29 35.41 -73.59 11.57
CA PRO A 29 34.94 -72.48 10.72
C PRO A 29 33.92 -71.54 11.41
N SER A 30 33.15 -71.99 12.41
CA SER A 30 31.99 -71.24 12.92
C SER A 30 32.35 -69.99 13.74
N LEU A 31 33.39 -70.05 14.58
CA LEU A 31 33.82 -68.93 15.43
C LEU A 31 34.40 -67.76 14.61
N VAL A 32 35.12 -68.07 13.53
CA VAL A 32 35.70 -67.04 12.63
C VAL A 32 34.59 -66.28 11.90
N VAL A 33 33.57 -67.00 11.40
CA VAL A 33 32.40 -66.38 10.75
C VAL A 33 31.62 -65.50 11.75
N PHE A 34 31.41 -65.97 12.99
CA PHE A 34 30.73 -65.18 14.02
C PHE A 34 31.49 -63.89 14.37
N GLY A 35 32.82 -63.96 14.52
CA GLY A 35 33.67 -62.79 14.74
C GLY A 35 33.62 -61.79 13.58
N ALA A 36 33.63 -62.27 12.33
CA ALA A 36 33.51 -61.42 11.15
C ALA A 36 32.17 -60.70 11.07
N VAL A 37 31.05 -61.38 11.39
CA VAL A 37 29.71 -60.76 11.43
C VAL A 37 29.62 -59.65 12.48
N ILE A 38 30.18 -59.87 13.67
CA ILE A 38 30.24 -58.83 14.72
C ILE A 38 31.08 -57.63 14.26
N ALA A 39 32.25 -57.86 13.66
CA ALA A 39 33.12 -56.78 13.16
C ALA A 39 32.45 -55.95 12.06
N VAL A 40 31.72 -56.57 11.13
CA VAL A 40 30.95 -55.84 10.12
C VAL A 40 29.79 -55.06 10.76
N GLY A 41 29.09 -55.67 11.72
CA GLY A 41 27.99 -55.01 12.45
C GLY A 41 28.45 -53.78 13.23
N THR A 42 29.57 -53.86 13.95
CA THR A 42 30.10 -52.71 14.71
C THR A 42 30.61 -51.59 13.79
N VAL A 43 31.25 -51.93 12.65
CA VAL A 43 31.64 -50.94 11.64
C VAL A 43 30.42 -50.22 11.06
N LEU A 44 29.36 -50.94 10.68
CA LEU A 44 28.13 -50.34 10.14
C LEU A 44 27.44 -49.42 11.16
N VAL A 45 27.33 -49.84 12.42
CA VAL A 45 26.78 -48.99 13.50
C VAL A 45 27.65 -47.75 13.72
N THR A 46 28.97 -47.90 13.69
CA THR A 46 29.90 -46.77 13.89
C THR A 46 29.80 -45.75 12.75
N VAL A 47 29.73 -46.22 11.50
CA VAL A 47 29.52 -45.36 10.31
C VAL A 47 28.16 -44.66 10.39
N SER A 48 27.10 -45.35 10.79
CA SER A 48 25.77 -44.75 10.98
C SER A 48 25.78 -43.64 12.04
N VAL A 49 26.40 -43.88 13.21
CA VAL A 49 26.53 -42.87 14.28
C VAL A 49 27.36 -41.67 13.83
N LEU A 50 28.41 -41.88 13.02
CA LEU A 50 29.20 -40.79 12.44
C LEU A 50 28.42 -39.98 11.39
N GLN A 51 27.60 -40.64 10.57
CA GLN A 51 26.74 -39.96 9.58
C GLN A 51 25.64 -39.14 10.27
N THR A 52 24.91 -39.69 11.24
CA THR A 52 23.86 -38.95 11.97
C THR A 52 24.40 -37.67 12.60
N ARG A 53 25.58 -37.73 13.24
CA ARG A 53 26.24 -36.56 13.85
C ARG A 53 26.73 -35.52 12.84
N ALA A 54 26.91 -35.89 11.57
CA ALA A 54 27.28 -34.96 10.51
C ALA A 54 26.05 -34.24 9.90
N SER A 55 24.87 -34.88 9.96
CA SER A 55 23.61 -34.31 9.46
C SER A 55 22.89 -33.39 10.45
N GLU A 56 22.91 -33.70 11.76
CA GLU A 56 22.33 -32.83 12.81
C GLU A 56 22.66 -31.32 12.69
N PRO A 57 23.94 -30.90 12.47
CA PRO A 57 24.25 -29.47 12.32
C PRO A 57 23.75 -28.85 11.00
N GLN A 58 23.52 -29.65 9.95
CA GLN A 58 22.97 -29.16 8.68
C GLN A 58 21.45 -28.95 8.81
N ASP A 59 20.73 -29.92 9.36
CA ASP A 59 19.29 -29.82 9.63
C ASP A 59 18.95 -28.64 10.56
N ALA A 60 19.84 -28.32 11.51
CA ALA A 60 19.70 -27.16 12.38
C ALA A 60 19.90 -25.84 11.62
N ALA A 61 20.94 -25.74 10.79
CA ALA A 61 21.24 -24.55 9.99
C ALA A 61 20.15 -24.25 8.94
N ASP A 62 19.63 -25.28 8.27
CA ASP A 62 18.57 -25.13 7.27
C ASP A 62 17.25 -24.67 7.91
N ARG A 63 16.94 -25.16 9.12
CA ARG A 63 15.80 -24.67 9.92
C ARG A 63 15.98 -23.23 10.34
N GLU A 64 17.17 -22.84 10.79
CA GLU A 64 17.46 -21.45 11.18
C GLU A 64 17.33 -20.52 9.97
N ALA A 65 17.89 -20.90 8.81
CA ALA A 65 17.77 -20.14 7.57
C ALA A 65 16.29 -19.96 7.13
N LEU A 66 15.47 -21.01 7.25
CA LEU A 66 14.04 -20.93 6.95
C LEU A 66 13.29 -20.02 7.94
N VAL A 67 13.61 -20.07 9.23
CA VAL A 67 13.04 -19.14 10.24
C VAL A 67 13.42 -17.70 9.92
N GLN A 68 14.70 -17.41 9.64
CA GLN A 68 15.15 -16.07 9.24
C GLN A 68 14.45 -15.58 7.95
N SER A 69 14.23 -16.46 6.97
CA SER A 69 13.48 -16.14 5.75
C SER A 69 12.02 -15.78 6.05
N ILE A 70 11.36 -16.57 6.90
CA ILE A 70 9.97 -16.37 7.34
C ILE A 70 9.83 -15.07 8.15
N GLU A 71 10.79 -14.74 9.01
CA GLU A 71 10.83 -13.46 9.74
C GLU A 71 11.06 -12.27 8.81
N ALA A 72 11.94 -12.40 7.81
CA ALA A 72 12.19 -11.37 6.82
C ALA A 72 10.96 -11.12 5.92
N GLU A 73 10.24 -12.15 5.51
CA GLU A 73 8.98 -12.02 4.76
C GLU A 73 7.87 -11.38 5.62
N GLN A 74 7.68 -11.84 6.87
CA GLN A 74 6.74 -11.19 7.80
C GLN A 74 7.08 -9.70 8.01
N GLY A 75 8.36 -9.37 8.15
CA GLY A 75 8.83 -7.98 8.24
C GLY A 75 8.53 -7.16 6.99
N GLN A 76 8.56 -7.76 5.80
CA GLN A 76 8.14 -7.09 4.55
C GLN A 76 6.62 -6.89 4.49
N VAL A 77 5.82 -7.91 4.82
CA VAL A 77 4.36 -7.81 4.88
C VAL A 77 3.92 -6.72 5.87
N ALA A 78 4.52 -6.66 7.06
CA ALA A 78 4.24 -5.62 8.04
C ALA A 78 4.57 -4.20 7.51
N ARG A 79 5.71 -4.04 6.82
CA ARG A 79 6.08 -2.76 6.17
C ARG A 79 5.10 -2.36 5.07
N PHE A 80 4.66 -3.30 4.24
CA PHE A 80 3.69 -3.00 3.18
C PHE A 80 2.31 -2.69 3.73
N SER A 81 1.84 -3.37 4.79
CA SER A 81 0.60 -3.00 5.49
C SER A 81 0.67 -1.56 6.01
N ALA A 82 1.74 -1.22 6.74
CA ALA A 82 1.92 0.14 7.25
C ALA A 82 2.02 1.21 6.13
N GLN A 83 2.55 0.86 4.96
CA GLN A 83 2.52 1.73 3.78
C GLN A 83 1.10 1.90 3.24
N VAL A 84 0.32 0.82 3.09
CA VAL A 84 -1.09 0.89 2.66
C VAL A 84 -1.91 1.76 3.61
N ASP A 85 -1.76 1.57 4.92
CA ASP A 85 -2.43 2.38 5.94
C ASP A 85 -2.04 3.87 5.84
N THR A 86 -0.74 4.15 5.67
CA THR A 86 -0.23 5.52 5.48
C THR A 86 -0.74 6.17 4.19
N LEU A 87 -0.81 5.42 3.09
CA LEU A 87 -1.32 5.92 1.81
C LEU A 87 -2.83 6.13 1.84
N GLY A 88 -3.58 5.25 2.52
CA GLY A 88 -5.02 5.43 2.77
C GLY A 88 -5.31 6.70 3.57
N ALA A 89 -4.63 6.89 4.71
CA ALA A 89 -4.78 8.09 5.53
C ALA A 89 -4.42 9.38 4.77
N ARG A 90 -3.39 9.35 3.90
CA ARG A 90 -3.06 10.47 3.02
C ARG A 90 -4.15 10.73 1.97
N LEU A 91 -4.66 9.68 1.33
CA LEU A 91 -5.70 9.80 0.30
C LEU A 91 -6.98 10.42 0.89
N ASP A 92 -7.38 10.02 2.09
CA ASP A 92 -8.55 10.57 2.77
C ASP A 92 -8.32 12.02 3.24
N ALA A 93 -7.10 12.35 3.69
CA ALA A 93 -6.73 13.74 4.00
C ALA A 93 -6.73 14.65 2.75
N LEU A 94 -6.28 14.15 1.58
CA LEU A 94 -6.37 14.90 0.32
C LEU A 94 -7.82 15.07 -0.14
N ARG A 95 -8.65 14.02 -0.03
CA ARG A 95 -10.10 14.10 -0.33
C ARG A 95 -10.80 15.14 0.53
N GLY A 96 -10.50 15.20 1.83
CA GLY A 96 -11.02 16.22 2.74
C GLY A 96 -10.68 17.64 2.30
N GLN A 97 -9.39 17.90 2.02
CA GLN A 97 -8.93 19.21 1.52
C GLN A 97 -9.57 19.59 0.17
N SER A 98 -9.74 18.63 -0.74
CA SER A 98 -10.40 18.88 -2.03
C SER A 98 -11.89 19.22 -1.86
N ALA A 99 -12.59 18.58 -0.92
CA ALA A 99 -13.98 18.90 -0.61
C ALA A 99 -14.14 20.28 0.05
N GLU A 100 -13.24 20.63 0.97
CA GLU A 100 -13.19 21.96 1.59
C GLU A 100 -12.90 23.07 0.57
N LEU A 101 -11.94 22.85 -0.33
CA LEU A 101 -11.64 23.79 -1.42
C LEU A 101 -12.83 23.95 -2.38
N ALA A 102 -13.51 22.85 -2.74
CA ALA A 102 -14.70 22.92 -3.59
C ALA A 102 -15.85 23.70 -2.93
N ALA A 103 -16.05 23.54 -1.62
CA ALA A 103 -17.04 24.33 -0.88
C ALA A 103 -16.68 25.82 -0.81
N SER A 104 -15.40 26.15 -0.63
CA SER A 104 -14.89 27.53 -0.61
C SER A 104 -15.00 28.21 -1.99
N LEU A 105 -14.78 27.45 -3.08
CA LEU A 105 -15.01 27.94 -4.44
C LEU A 105 -16.50 28.22 -4.69
N ALA A 106 -17.40 27.31 -4.30
CA ALA A 106 -18.84 27.52 -4.45
C ALA A 106 -19.38 28.72 -3.63
N ASP A 107 -18.85 28.98 -2.41
CA ASP A 107 -19.14 30.21 -1.66
C ASP A 107 -18.65 31.46 -2.40
N THR A 108 -17.45 31.39 -2.97
CA THR A 108 -16.84 32.50 -3.71
C THR A 108 -17.60 32.81 -5.00
N GLU A 109 -18.03 31.78 -5.74
CA GLU A 109 -18.87 31.90 -6.94
C GLU A 109 -20.25 32.48 -6.57
N SER A 110 -20.94 31.93 -5.57
CA SER A 110 -22.22 32.47 -5.09
C SER A 110 -22.14 33.94 -4.67
N ARG A 111 -21.01 34.38 -4.10
CA ARG A 111 -20.78 35.78 -3.71
C ARG A 111 -20.36 36.65 -4.89
N LEU A 112 -19.75 36.08 -5.92
CA LEU A 112 -19.49 36.78 -7.18
C LEU A 112 -20.81 37.04 -7.89
N ASP A 113 -21.68 36.03 -8.03
CA ASP A 113 -23.02 36.16 -8.62
C ASP A 113 -23.85 37.25 -7.92
N GLU A 114 -23.86 37.27 -6.57
CA GLU A 114 -24.54 38.31 -5.78
C GLU A 114 -23.99 39.73 -6.07
N VAL A 115 -22.67 39.86 -6.19
CA VAL A 115 -22.02 41.14 -6.52
C VAL A 115 -22.29 41.54 -7.97
N GLU A 116 -22.19 40.61 -8.93
CA GLU A 116 -22.43 40.87 -10.35
C GLU A 116 -23.89 41.26 -10.61
N ALA A 117 -24.85 40.65 -9.91
CA ALA A 117 -26.24 41.08 -9.90
C ALA A 117 -26.40 42.50 -9.31
N ALA A 118 -25.77 42.78 -8.16
CA ALA A 118 -25.88 44.07 -7.47
C ALA A 118 -25.25 45.24 -8.26
N VAL A 119 -24.13 45.01 -8.94
CA VAL A 119 -23.44 46.01 -9.79
C VAL A 119 -23.88 45.95 -11.26
N GLY A 120 -24.80 45.06 -11.60
CA GLY A 120 -25.32 44.91 -12.96
C GLY A 120 -24.28 44.53 -14.01
N ALA A 121 -23.28 43.73 -13.65
CA ALA A 121 -22.22 43.29 -14.57
C ALA A 121 -22.73 42.31 -15.64
N GLU A 122 -23.70 41.45 -15.31
CA GLU A 122 -24.24 40.45 -16.24
C GLU A 122 -25.33 41.05 -17.16
N ALA A 123 -25.30 40.73 -18.46
CA ALA A 123 -26.30 41.18 -19.41
C ALA A 123 -27.65 40.46 -19.20
N VAL A 124 -28.74 41.22 -19.06
CA VAL A 124 -30.09 40.69 -18.85
C VAL A 124 -30.88 40.72 -20.15
N GLU A 125 -31.45 39.58 -20.56
CA GLU A 125 -32.33 39.46 -21.72
C GLU A 125 -33.76 39.10 -21.29
N GLY A 126 -34.76 39.82 -21.82
CA GLY A 126 -36.17 39.56 -21.51
C GLY A 126 -37.14 40.50 -22.23
N PRO A 127 -38.46 40.31 -22.04
CA PRO A 127 -39.47 41.26 -22.50
C PRO A 127 -39.24 42.62 -21.85
N GLY A 128 -39.25 43.69 -22.65
CA GLY A 128 -38.96 45.03 -22.15
C GLY A 128 -39.62 46.13 -22.99
N VAL A 129 -39.47 47.36 -22.54
CA VAL A 129 -39.99 48.57 -23.20
C VAL A 129 -38.85 49.53 -23.52
N ARG A 130 -38.97 50.23 -24.64
CA ARG A 130 -38.11 51.38 -24.97
C ARG A 130 -38.94 52.65 -24.80
N VAL A 131 -38.54 53.49 -23.87
CA VAL A 131 -39.11 54.83 -23.67
C VAL A 131 -38.19 55.83 -24.37
N THR A 132 -38.76 56.63 -25.27
CA THR A 132 -38.10 57.83 -25.81
C THR A 132 -38.73 59.03 -25.13
N VAL A 133 -37.90 60.00 -24.73
CA VAL A 133 -38.31 61.23 -24.08
C VAL A 133 -37.59 62.37 -24.80
N ASP A 134 -38.35 63.32 -25.34
CA ASP A 134 -37.85 64.43 -26.14
C ASP A 134 -38.30 65.77 -25.51
N ASP A 135 -37.48 66.81 -25.65
CA ASP A 135 -37.82 68.17 -25.23
C ASP A 135 -38.97 68.76 -26.05
N ALA A 136 -39.70 69.73 -25.49
CA ALA A 136 -40.75 70.43 -26.21
C ALA A 136 -40.18 71.36 -27.30
N GLU A 137 -40.81 71.36 -28.50
CA GLU A 137 -40.40 72.18 -29.66
C GLU A 137 -40.37 73.70 -29.40
N SER A 138 -40.97 74.19 -28.30
CA SER A 138 -41.07 75.62 -27.99
C SER A 138 -39.77 76.29 -27.53
N GLY A 139 -38.73 75.53 -27.17
CA GLY A 139 -37.43 76.07 -26.78
C GLY A 139 -37.44 76.95 -25.51
N THR A 140 -38.46 76.78 -24.68
CA THR A 140 -38.67 77.44 -23.39
C THR A 140 -38.24 76.51 -22.26
N ASP A 141 -37.58 77.03 -21.22
CA ASP A 141 -37.05 76.23 -20.09
C ASP A 141 -38.10 75.31 -19.42
N GLU A 142 -39.39 75.70 -19.47
CA GLU A 142 -40.55 74.93 -18.96
C GLU A 142 -40.91 73.69 -19.79
N GLY A 143 -40.19 73.42 -20.89
CA GLY A 143 -40.37 72.25 -21.76
C GLY A 143 -39.11 71.37 -21.91
N THR A 144 -38.05 71.66 -21.16
CA THR A 144 -36.80 70.89 -21.18
C THR A 144 -36.83 69.75 -20.16
N ILE A 145 -36.40 68.56 -20.55
CA ILE A 145 -36.29 67.38 -19.69
C ILE A 145 -35.17 67.59 -18.67
N LEU A 146 -35.52 67.50 -17.39
CA LEU A 146 -34.57 67.60 -16.28
C LEU A 146 -34.11 66.22 -15.81
N ASP A 147 -32.99 66.18 -15.07
CA ASP A 147 -32.54 64.96 -14.39
C ASP A 147 -33.61 64.41 -13.42
N THR A 148 -34.40 65.28 -12.82
CA THR A 148 -35.50 64.95 -11.91
C THR A 148 -36.63 64.20 -12.61
N ASP A 149 -36.92 64.52 -13.88
CA ASP A 149 -37.94 63.81 -14.68
C ASP A 149 -37.47 62.39 -15.03
N LEU A 150 -36.19 62.24 -15.40
CA LEU A 150 -35.60 60.92 -15.62
C LEU A 150 -35.49 60.11 -14.33
N GLN A 151 -35.18 60.73 -13.18
CA GLN A 151 -35.23 60.07 -11.87
C GLN A 151 -36.65 59.58 -11.55
N LEU A 152 -37.68 60.38 -11.81
CA LEU A 152 -39.08 59.98 -11.61
C LEU A 152 -39.47 58.81 -12.52
N LEU A 153 -39.10 58.87 -13.81
CA LEU A 153 -39.33 57.80 -14.78
C LEU A 153 -38.65 56.49 -14.35
N VAL A 154 -37.36 56.54 -13.99
CA VAL A 154 -36.59 55.37 -13.54
C VAL A 154 -37.17 54.76 -12.26
N ASN A 155 -37.53 55.59 -11.29
CA ASN A 155 -38.20 55.13 -10.06
C ASN A 155 -39.57 54.50 -10.35
N GLY A 156 -40.32 55.04 -11.31
CA GLY A 156 -41.58 54.46 -11.79
C GLY A 156 -41.39 53.10 -12.46
N LEU A 157 -40.34 52.94 -13.28
CA LEU A 157 -39.98 51.67 -13.91
C LEU A 157 -39.57 50.61 -12.87
N TRP A 158 -38.77 50.97 -11.86
CA TRP A 158 -38.47 50.07 -10.73
C TRP A 158 -39.74 49.67 -9.96
N GLN A 159 -40.65 50.60 -9.68
CA GLN A 159 -41.94 50.29 -9.03
C GLN A 159 -42.87 49.42 -9.90
N ALA A 160 -42.76 49.51 -11.22
CA ALA A 160 -43.47 48.65 -12.16
C ALA A 160 -42.85 47.25 -12.31
N GLY A 161 -41.73 46.97 -11.63
CA GLY A 161 -41.05 45.67 -11.66
C GLY A 161 -40.03 45.51 -12.79
N ALA A 162 -39.48 46.59 -13.33
CA ALA A 162 -38.31 46.48 -14.20
C ALA A 162 -37.12 45.93 -13.42
N GLU A 163 -36.45 44.88 -13.93
CA GLU A 163 -35.30 44.24 -13.28
C GLU A 163 -33.95 44.80 -13.78
N ALA A 164 -33.94 45.40 -14.97
CA ALA A 164 -32.80 46.10 -15.55
C ALA A 164 -33.26 47.34 -16.32
N ILE A 165 -32.54 48.44 -16.16
CA ILE A 165 -32.80 49.71 -16.85
C ILE A 165 -31.49 50.23 -17.43
N ALA A 166 -31.54 50.73 -18.66
CA ALA A 166 -30.42 51.41 -19.30
C ALA A 166 -30.88 52.72 -19.95
N ILE A 167 -30.10 53.80 -19.77
CA ILE A 167 -30.30 55.10 -20.40
C ILE A 167 -29.21 55.26 -21.46
N ASN A 168 -29.59 55.44 -22.73
CA ASN A 168 -28.66 55.64 -23.85
C ASN A 168 -27.54 54.57 -23.95
N GLY A 169 -27.85 53.33 -23.56
CA GLY A 169 -26.91 52.20 -23.54
C GLY A 169 -26.04 52.09 -22.30
N GLN A 170 -26.11 53.03 -21.35
CA GLN A 170 -25.49 52.91 -20.03
C GLN A 170 -26.46 52.24 -19.06
N ARG A 171 -26.04 51.14 -18.42
CA ARG A 171 -26.87 50.44 -17.43
C ARG A 171 -26.91 51.21 -16.11
N LEU A 172 -28.11 51.33 -15.54
CA LEU A 172 -28.29 51.84 -14.20
C LEU A 172 -28.14 50.72 -13.16
N THR A 173 -27.39 51.02 -12.11
CA THR A 173 -27.19 50.20 -10.91
C THR A 173 -27.75 50.94 -9.70
N THR A 174 -27.80 50.29 -8.52
CA THR A 174 -28.18 50.94 -7.26
C THR A 174 -27.24 52.08 -6.83
N LEU A 175 -26.05 52.20 -7.44
CA LEU A 175 -25.06 53.25 -7.16
C LEU A 175 -24.99 54.32 -8.26
N THR A 176 -25.67 54.13 -9.40
CA THR A 176 -25.63 55.04 -10.55
C THR A 176 -26.46 56.30 -10.27
N ALA A 177 -25.87 57.48 -10.44
CA ALA A 177 -26.49 58.74 -10.03
C ALA A 177 -26.81 59.62 -11.25
N ILE A 178 -28.10 59.71 -11.59
CA ILE A 178 -28.62 60.54 -12.69
C ILE A 178 -28.48 62.03 -12.32
N ARG A 179 -27.68 62.80 -13.07
CA ARG A 179 -27.36 64.21 -12.78
C ARG A 179 -27.23 65.06 -14.04
N THR A 180 -27.67 66.31 -13.95
CA THR A 180 -27.44 67.31 -15.01
C THR A 180 -25.97 67.71 -15.11
N ALA A 181 -25.40 67.66 -16.32
CA ALA A 181 -24.05 68.07 -16.68
C ALA A 181 -24.10 69.09 -17.84
N GLY A 182 -24.46 70.33 -17.52
CA GLY A 182 -24.71 71.37 -18.53
C GLY A 182 -26.07 71.18 -19.19
N GLN A 183 -26.11 70.97 -20.51
CA GLN A 183 -27.33 70.62 -21.26
C GLN A 183 -27.50 69.10 -21.45
N ALA A 184 -26.55 68.29 -21.00
CA ALA A 184 -26.63 66.83 -21.09
C ALA A 184 -26.94 66.23 -19.71
N ILE A 185 -27.73 65.15 -19.67
CA ILE A 185 -27.89 64.35 -18.46
C ILE A 185 -26.84 63.24 -18.47
N THR A 186 -26.05 63.17 -17.40
CA THR A 186 -25.07 62.11 -17.17
C THR A 186 -25.64 61.07 -16.20
N VAL A 187 -25.29 59.81 -16.43
CA VAL A 187 -25.63 58.65 -15.60
C VAL A 187 -24.35 57.92 -15.22
#